data_AF-A0A497A1R2-F1
#
_entry.id   AF-A0A497A1R2-F1
#
_cell.length_a   1.000
_cell.length_b   1.000
_cell.length_c   1.000
_cell.angle_alpha   90.00
_cell.angle_beta   90.00
_cell.angle_gamma   90.00
#
_symmetry.space_group_name_H-M   'P 1'
#
loop_
_entity.id
_entity.type
_entity.pdbx_description
1 polymer ?
#
loop_
_entity_poly.entity_id
_entity_poly.type
_entity_poly.pdbx_seq_one_letter_code
_entity_poly.pdbx_strand_id
1 'polypeptide(L)'
;MRHAVKIFAISIRDWWDEMFILVGAGLVAFFLMLTVIVAPPALAGLSYLTYVLLRDKRVEFGDFWVGIRRYAWASWKLLGL
;
A
#
# COMPACT_ATOMS: atom_id res chain seq x y z
N MET A 1 14.94 28.51 -15.53
CA MET A 1 13.49 28.19 -15.46
C MET A 1 13.14 26.80 -15.99
N ARG A 2 13.57 26.40 -17.21
CA ARG A 2 13.24 25.07 -17.78
C ARG A 2 13.66 23.86 -16.90
N HIS A 3 14.78 23.95 -16.20
CA HIS A 3 15.24 22.88 -15.28
C HIS A 3 14.36 22.72 -14.03
N ALA A 4 13.93 23.82 -13.41
CA ALA A 4 13.05 23.79 -12.24
C ALA A 4 11.67 23.18 -12.59
N VAL A 5 11.13 23.54 -13.76
CA VAL A 5 9.87 22.96 -14.28
C VAL A 5 10.01 21.46 -14.50
N LYS A 6 11.16 21.00 -15.00
CA LYS A 6 11.42 19.57 -15.22
C LYS A 6 11.45 18.78 -13.91
N ILE A 7 12.12 19.30 -12.88
CA ILE A 7 12.19 18.64 -11.56
C ILE A 7 10.78 18.58 -10.94
N PHE A 8 10.05 19.70 -10.99
CA PHE A 8 8.68 19.75 -10.48
C PHE A 8 7.75 18.77 -11.20
N ALA A 9 7.88 18.63 -12.52
CA ALA A 9 7.11 17.65 -13.29
C ALA A 9 7.46 16.20 -12.93
N ILE A 10 8.73 15.91 -12.60
CA ILE A 10 9.14 14.59 -12.11
C ILE A 10 8.53 14.33 -10.73
N SER A 11 8.61 15.28 -9.81
CA SER A 11 8.02 15.12 -8.48
C SER A 11 6.50 14.92 -8.52
N ILE A 12 5.79 15.63 -9.39
CA ILE A 12 4.35 15.41 -9.60
C ILE A 12 4.08 14.01 -10.14
N ARG A 13 4.90 13.53 -11.08
CA ARG A 13 4.74 12.19 -11.65
C ARG A 13 5.01 11.11 -10.61
N ASP A 14 6.10 11.23 -9.85
CA ASP A 14 6.44 10.27 -8.79
C ASP A 14 5.31 10.22 -7.75
N TRP A 15 4.77 11.37 -7.34
CA TRP A 15 3.62 11.44 -6.45
C TRP A 15 2.37 10.80 -7.06
N TRP A 16 2.10 11.02 -8.36
CA TRP A 16 0.97 10.42 -9.05
C TRP A 16 1.09 8.89 -9.13
N ASP A 17 2.28 8.38 -9.42
CA ASP A 17 2.57 6.94 -9.48
C ASP A 17 2.36 6.29 -8.10
N GLU A 18 2.83 6.92 -7.02
CA GLU A 18 2.60 6.46 -5.64
C GLU A 18 1.11 6.48 -5.25
N MET A 19 0.40 7.56 -5.55
CA MET A 19 -1.04 7.67 -5.30
C MET A 19 -1.83 6.61 -6.08
N PHE A 20 -1.46 6.36 -7.34
CA PHE A 20 -2.10 5.34 -8.16
C PHE A 20 -1.96 3.95 -7.54
N ILE A 21 -0.78 3.62 -7.03
CA ILE A 21 -0.53 2.34 -6.33
C ILE A 21 -1.33 2.25 -5.04
N LEU A 22 -1.37 3.32 -4.24
CA LEU A 22 -2.15 3.37 -2.99
C LEU A 22 -3.65 3.19 -3.25
N VAL A 23 -4.19 3.89 -4.25
CA VAL A 23 -5.61 3.75 -4.63
C VAL A 23 -5.88 2.35 -5.15
N GLY A 24 -5.01 1.79 -5.99
CA GLY A 24 -5.13 0.42 -6.49
C GLY A 24 -5.11 -0.62 -5.36
N ALA A 25 -4.15 -0.53 -4.44
CA ALA A 25 -4.06 -1.41 -3.28
C ALA A 25 -5.27 -1.23 -2.35
N GLY A 26 -5.74 0.00 -2.16
CA GLY A 26 -6.93 0.33 -1.38
C GLY A 26 -8.20 -0.30 -1.94
N LEU A 27 -8.40 -0.23 -3.26
CA LEU A 27 -9.52 -0.88 -3.94
C LEU A 27 -9.46 -2.40 -3.80
N VAL A 28 -8.29 -3.00 -4.01
CA VAL A 28 -8.13 -4.46 -3.82
C VAL A 28 -8.41 -4.86 -2.37
N ALA A 29 -7.88 -4.11 -1.40
CA ALA A 29 -8.16 -4.34 0.00
C ALA A 29 -9.65 -4.19 0.33
N PHE A 30 -10.34 -3.20 -0.25
CA PHE A 30 -11.79 -3.03 -0.11
C PHE A 30 -12.54 -4.28 -0.56
N PHE A 31 -12.23 -4.81 -1.75
CA PHE A 31 -12.86 -6.05 -2.22
C PHE A 31 -12.51 -7.27 -1.36
N LEU A 32 -11.26 -7.38 -0.89
CA LEU A 32 -10.86 -8.46 0.02
C LEU A 32 -11.58 -8.37 1.36
N MET A 33 -11.81 -7.16 1.89
CA MET A 33 -12.53 -6.94 3.14
C MET A 33 -14.01 -7.32 3.07
N LEU A 34 -14.63 -7.37 1.88
CA LEU A 34 -15.98 -7.93 1.72
C LEU A 34 -16.04 -9.39 2.15
N THR A 35 -14.91 -10.10 2.09
CA THR A 35 -14.77 -11.43 2.68
C THR A 35 -14.22 -11.29 4.10
N VAL A 36 -15.05 -11.56 5.10
CA VAL A 36 -14.67 -11.43 6.53
C VAL A 36 -13.37 -12.16 6.86
N ILE A 37 -13.10 -13.28 6.17
CA ILE A 37 -11.89 -14.08 6.34
C ILE A 37 -10.63 -13.33 5.86
N VAL A 38 -10.70 -12.57 4.78
CA VAL A 38 -9.49 -11.92 4.22
C VAL A 38 -9.36 -10.47 4.69
N ALA A 39 -10.37 -9.94 5.39
CA ALA A 39 -10.35 -8.58 5.92
C ALA A 39 -9.13 -8.27 6.82
N PRO A 40 -8.77 -9.12 7.81
CA PRO A 40 -7.64 -8.82 8.69
C PRO A 40 -6.28 -8.84 7.96
N PRO A 41 -5.96 -9.86 7.13
CA PRO A 41 -4.76 -9.84 6.30
C PRO A 41 -4.73 -8.66 5.32
N ALA A 42 -5.85 -8.29 4.70
CA ALA A 42 -5.93 -7.17 3.76
C ALA A 42 -5.58 -5.83 4.43
N LEU A 43 -6.09 -5.58 5.64
CA LEU A 43 -5.73 -4.39 6.42
C LEU A 43 -4.26 -4.37 6.84
N ALA A 44 -3.70 -5.54 7.18
CA ALA A 44 -2.28 -5.65 7.47
C ALA A 44 -1.40 -5.38 6.24
N GLY A 45 -1.85 -5.83 5.06
CA GLY A 45 -1.25 -5.50 3.76
C GLY A 45 -1.18 -4.00 3.49
N LEU A 46 -2.31 -3.29 3.66
CA LEU A 46 -2.35 -1.84 3.51
C LEU A 46 -1.45 -1.12 4.52
N SER A 47 -1.49 -1.55 5.78
CA SER A 47 -0.69 -0.96 6.84
C SER A 47 0.81 -1.12 6.58
N TYR A 48 1.22 -2.27 6.04
CA TYR A 48 2.60 -2.50 5.62
C TYR A 48 2.98 -1.63 4.42
N LEU A 49 2.12 -1.53 3.41
CA LEU A 49 2.38 -0.70 2.23
C LEU A 49 2.54 0.78 2.60
N THR A 50 1.68 1.32 3.48
CA THR A 50 1.83 2.68 4.02
C THR A 50 3.11 2.83 4.84
N TYR A 51 3.49 1.81 5.61
CA TYR A 51 4.74 1.82 6.36
C TYR A 51 5.99 1.83 5.46
N VAL A 52 5.94 1.14 4.31
CA VAL A 52 7.00 1.19 3.29
C VAL A 52 7.08 2.58 2.67
N LEU A 53 5.93 3.18 2.33
CA LEU A 53 5.83 4.55 1.81
C LEU A 53 6.47 5.57 2.75
N LEU A 54 6.13 5.51 4.04
CA LEU A 54 6.65 6.44 5.05
C LEU A 54 8.17 6.33 5.30
N ARG A 55 8.83 5.29 4.77
CA ARG A 55 10.27 5.08 4.91
C ARG A 55 11.06 5.53 3.67
N ASP A 56 10.49 6.41 2.85
CA ASP A 56 11.06 6.92 1.60
C ASP A 56 11.51 5.78 0.65
N LYS A 57 10.81 4.65 0.70
CA LYS A 57 11.01 3.58 -0.28
C LYS A 57 10.01 3.76 -1.40
N ARG A 58 10.46 3.57 -2.64
CA ARG A 58 9.55 3.40 -3.78
C ARG A 58 8.56 2.29 -3.44
N VAL A 59 7.28 2.63 -3.47
CA VAL A 59 6.20 1.68 -3.19
C VAL A 59 5.87 0.96 -4.48
N GLU A 60 5.76 -0.35 -4.39
CA GLU A 60 5.28 -1.19 -5.47
C GLU A 60 3.98 -1.87 -5.07
N PHE A 61 3.14 -2.19 -6.05
CA PHE A 61 1.92 -2.95 -5.80
C PHE A 61 2.21 -4.33 -5.17
N GLY A 62 3.41 -4.89 -5.40
CA GLY A 62 3.88 -6.12 -4.77
C GLY A 62 4.00 -6.01 -3.24
N ASP A 63 4.31 -4.83 -2.70
CA ASP A 63 4.48 -4.62 -1.26
C ASP A 63 3.20 -4.91 -0.48
N PHE A 64 2.04 -4.65 -1.08
CA PHE A 64 0.74 -4.99 -0.51
C PHE A 64 0.63 -6.50 -0.21
N TRP A 65 0.98 -7.33 -1.19
CA TRP A 65 0.94 -8.79 -1.05
C TRP A 65 2.02 -9.33 -0.12
N VAL A 66 3.19 -8.68 -0.07
CA VAL A 66 4.23 -8.97 0.93
C VAL A 66 3.69 -8.73 2.33
N GLY A 67 3.02 -7.60 2.56
CA GLY A 67 2.38 -7.28 3.84
C GLY A 67 1.32 -8.31 4.23
N ILE A 68 0.42 -8.67 3.30
CA ILE A 68 -0.59 -9.72 3.52
C ILE A 68 0.09 -11.02 3.95
N ARG A 69 1.05 -11.54 3.17
CA ARG A 69 1.67 -12.85 3.45
C ARG A 69 2.46 -12.84 4.75
N ARG A 70 3.17 -11.74 5.02
CA ARG A 70 4.01 -11.59 6.22
C ARG A 70 3.19 -11.50 7.49
N TYR A 71 2.04 -10.81 7.44
CA TYR A 71 1.25 -10.49 8.62
C TYR A 71 -0.11 -11.19 8.68
N ALA A 72 -0.46 -12.08 7.74
CA ALA A 72 -1.75 -12.79 7.72
C ALA A 72 -2.05 -13.42 9.09
N TRP A 73 -1.16 -14.28 9.59
CA TRP A 73 -1.36 -14.94 10.88
C TRP A 73 -1.29 -13.99 12.08
N ALA A 74 -0.43 -12.97 12.03
CA ALA A 74 -0.34 -11.98 13.10
C ALA A 74 -1.60 -11.12 13.20
N SER A 75 -2.20 -10.76 12.06
CA SER A 75 -3.44 -9.99 11.97
C SER A 75 -4.64 -10.73 12.55
N TRP A 76 -4.66 -12.05 12.40
CA TRP A 76 -5.67 -12.91 13.03
C TRP A 76 -5.55 -12.95 14.55
N LYS A 77 -4.31 -13.11 15.06
CA LYS A 77 -4.06 -13.10 16.51
C LYS A 77 -4.47 -11.78 17.16
N LEU A 78 -4.35 -10.66 16.46
CA LEU A 78 -4.80 -9.35 16.94
C LEU A 78 -6.33 -9.27 17.10
N LEU A 79 -7.09 -10.09 16.38
CA LEU A 79 -8.54 -10.20 16.50
C LEU A 79 -8.99 -11.24 17.54
N GLY A 80 -8.06 -11.90 18.24
CA GLY A 80 -8.38 -12.89 19.27
C GLY A 80 -8.77 -14.27 18.73
N LEU A 81 -8.43 -14.56 17.47
CA LEU A 81 -8.53 -15.89 16.84
C LEU A 81 -7.15 -16.56 16.80
#